data_AF-A0A0R0A9K1-F1
#
_entry.id   AF-A0A0R0A9K1-F1
#
_cell.length_a   1.000
_cell.length_b   1.000
_cell.length_c   1.000
_cell.angle_alpha   90.00
_cell.angle_beta   90.00
_cell.angle_gamma   90.00
#
_symmetry.space_group_name_H-M   'P 1'
#
loop_
_entity.id
_entity.type
_entity.pdbx_description
1 polymer ?
#
loop_
_entity_poly.entity_id
_entity_poly.type
_entity_poly.pdbx_seq_one_letter_code
_entity_poly.pdbx_strand_id
1 'polypeptide(L)'
;MPYVLRNIIVADHQVDCVGVAPQSCLLTKPVDQVGSQADWQYRYSGIEGFDYEPDYEYTLLIKNTAVARPPADASSVQSKLIQVIEKKRTQP
;
A
#
# COMPACT_ATOMS: atom_id res chain seq x y z
N MET A 1 20.23 -9.48 2.12
CA MET A 1 19.39 -8.32 1.75
C MET A 1 18.34 -8.15 2.83
N PRO A 2 18.36 -7.06 3.62
CA PRO A 2 17.35 -6.85 4.64
C PRO A 2 16.03 -6.56 3.93
N TYR A 3 15.05 -7.43 4.14
CA TYR A 3 13.66 -7.13 3.86
C TYR A 3 12.93 -6.90 5.17
N VAL A 4 11.91 -6.07 5.14
CA VAL A 4 11.07 -5.76 6.29
C VAL A 4 9.65 -6.20 5.96
N LEU A 5 9.11 -7.09 6.77
CA LEU A 5 7.70 -7.46 6.71
C LEU A 5 6.88 -6.41 7.46
N ARG A 6 5.77 -5.98 6.86
CA ARG A 6 4.85 -5.01 7.47
C ARG A 6 3.41 -5.37 7.18
N ASN A 7 2.56 -5.18 8.19
CA ASN A 7 1.12 -5.27 8.03
C ASN A 7 0.57 -3.87 7.76
N ILE A 8 -0.16 -3.72 6.65
CA ILE A 8 -0.80 -2.47 6.26
C ILE A 8 -2.27 -2.71 5.97
N ILE A 9 -3.07 -1.67 6.11
CA ILE A 9 -4.45 -1.64 5.66
C ILE A 9 -4.53 -0.76 4.43
N VAL A 10 -5.21 -1.23 3.39
CA VAL A 10 -5.53 -0.50 2.17
C VAL A 10 -6.99 -0.09 2.24
N ALA A 11 -7.25 1.21 2.05
CA ALA A 11 -8.61 1.73 2.04
C ALA A 11 -9.44 1.17 0.88
N ASP A 12 -10.74 1.29 1.01
CA ASP A 12 -11.74 0.82 0.05
C ASP A 12 -11.93 1.71 -1.18
N HIS A 13 -11.32 2.90 -1.18
CA HIS A 13 -11.35 3.83 -2.30
C HIS A 13 -9.94 4.32 -2.65
N GLN A 14 -9.75 4.63 -3.93
CA GLN A 14 -8.60 5.37 -4.41
C GLN A 14 -8.91 6.86 -4.43
N VAL A 15 -7.86 7.66 -4.38
CA VAL A 15 -7.93 9.13 -4.41
C VAL A 15 -7.08 9.67 -5.54
N ASP A 16 -7.58 10.71 -6.20
CA ASP A 16 -6.81 11.40 -7.23
C ASP A 16 -5.58 12.06 -6.59
N CYS A 17 -4.41 11.68 -7.08
CA CYS A 17 -3.13 12.16 -6.60
C CYS A 17 -2.22 12.49 -7.79
N VAL A 18 -1.21 13.32 -7.55
CA VAL A 18 -0.20 13.65 -8.56
C VAL A 18 1.15 13.19 -8.03
N GLY A 19 1.71 12.17 -8.68
CA GLY A 19 3.11 11.76 -8.49
C GLY A 19 3.98 12.44 -9.55
N VAL A 20 4.38 11.67 -10.56
CA VAL A 20 4.99 12.20 -11.79
C VAL A 20 3.93 12.76 -12.74
N ALA A 21 2.72 12.18 -12.71
CA ALA A 21 1.54 12.58 -13.48
C ALA A 21 0.26 12.35 -12.64
N PRO A 22 -0.90 12.89 -13.04
CA PRO A 22 -2.19 12.57 -12.42
C PRO A 22 -2.48 11.07 -12.49
N GLN A 23 -2.82 10.47 -11.35
CA GLN A 23 -3.14 9.05 -11.23
C GLN A 23 -4.06 8.80 -10.02
N SER A 24 -4.65 7.62 -9.94
CA SER A 24 -5.40 7.17 -8.77
C SER A 24 -4.47 6.48 -7.78
N CYS A 25 -4.26 7.08 -6.61
CA CYS A 25 -3.43 6.52 -5.54
C CYS A 25 -4.25 5.65 -4.59
N LEU A 26 -3.59 4.63 -4.05
CA LEU A 26 -4.09 3.89 -2.90
C LEU A 26 -3.89 4.71 -1.62
N LEU A 27 -4.80 4.58 -0.67
CA LEU A 27 -4.61 5.05 0.70
C LEU A 27 -4.23 3.86 1.58
N THR A 28 -3.15 4.00 2.34
CA THR A 28 -2.67 2.93 3.23
C THR A 28 -2.37 3.44 4.62
N LYS A 29 -2.60 2.61 5.63
CA LYS A 29 -2.19 2.88 7.02
C LYS A 29 -1.50 1.67 7.64
N PRO A 30 -0.49 1.86 8.51
CA PRO A 30 0.10 0.74 9.24
C PRO A 30 -0.91 0.13 10.23
N VAL A 31 -0.94 -1.20 10.35
CA VAL A 31 -1.86 -1.87 11.29
C VAL A 31 -1.57 -1.50 12.75
N ASP A 32 -0.30 -1.26 13.09
CA ASP A 32 0.14 -0.81 14.41
C ASP A 32 -0.35 0.59 14.79
N GLN A 33 -0.90 1.36 13.84
CA GLN A 33 -1.43 2.70 14.07
C GLN A 33 -2.96 2.78 13.98
N VAL A 34 -3.64 1.64 13.91
CA VAL A 34 -5.11 1.55 13.98
C VAL A 34 -5.58 1.99 15.37
N GLY A 35 -6.37 3.06 15.43
CA GLY A 35 -6.85 3.65 16.69
C GLY A 35 -6.01 4.81 17.22
N SER A 36 -4.85 5.07 16.60
CA SER A 36 -4.18 6.37 16.74
C SER A 36 -4.79 7.36 15.74
N GLN A 37 -4.59 8.65 15.97
CA GLN A 37 -4.94 9.72 15.02
C GLN A 37 -4.08 9.70 13.74
N ALA A 38 -3.51 8.54 13.41
CA ALA A 38 -2.64 8.36 12.27
C ALA A 38 -3.44 8.48 10.98
N ASP A 39 -3.10 9.51 10.21
CA ASP A 39 -3.74 9.78 8.94
C ASP A 39 -3.39 8.71 7.90
N TRP A 40 -4.35 8.45 7.02
CA TRP A 40 -4.12 7.64 5.82
C TRP A 40 -2.98 8.23 4.99
N GLN A 41 -2.06 7.38 4.57
CA GLN A 41 -0.92 7.78 3.75
C GLN A 41 -1.19 7.48 2.28
N TYR A 42 -0.98 8.48 1.43
CA TYR A 42 -0.97 8.29 -0.01
C TYR A 42 0.13 7.32 -0.41
N ARG A 43 -0.26 6.32 -1.19
CA ARG A 43 0.64 5.33 -1.71
C ARG A 43 0.65 5.42 -3.24
N TYR A 44 1.71 6.03 -3.74
CA TYR A 44 1.94 6.27 -5.17
C TYR A 44 2.46 5.04 -5.91
N SER A 45 3.13 4.13 -5.21
CA SER A 45 3.65 2.89 -5.77
C SER A 45 2.73 1.72 -5.45
N GLY A 46 2.42 0.91 -6.46
CA GLY A 46 1.66 -0.32 -6.29
C GLY A 46 2.32 -1.32 -5.34
N ILE A 47 1.61 -2.41 -5.08
CA ILE A 47 2.13 -3.56 -4.35
C ILE A 47 2.17 -4.72 -5.35
N GLU A 48 3.35 -5.25 -5.61
CA GLU A 48 3.52 -6.33 -6.59
C GLU A 48 2.71 -7.56 -6.15
N GLY A 49 1.84 -8.05 -7.04
CA GLY A 49 0.96 -9.19 -6.79
C GLY A 49 -0.32 -8.86 -6.02
N PHE A 50 -0.58 -7.59 -5.71
CA PHE A 50 -1.86 -7.15 -5.18
C PHE A 50 -2.70 -6.51 -6.29
N ASP A 51 -3.89 -7.07 -6.50
CA ASP A 51 -4.91 -6.48 -7.37
C ASP A 51 -5.95 -5.79 -6.49
N TYR A 52 -6.13 -4.49 -6.71
CA TYR A 52 -7.02 -3.69 -5.89
C TYR A 52 -8.41 -3.68 -6.52
N GLU A 53 -9.42 -3.98 -5.72
CA GLU A 53 -10.82 -3.81 -6.11
C GLU A 53 -11.46 -2.70 -5.26
N PRO A 54 -12.22 -1.78 -5.88
CA PRO A 54 -12.99 -0.78 -5.15
C PRO A 54 -14.01 -1.44 -4.22
N ASP A 55 -14.43 -0.72 -3.18
CA ASP A 55 -15.45 -1.13 -2.20
C ASP A 55 -15.02 -2.28 -1.27
N TYR A 56 -13.71 -2.52 -1.19
CA TYR A 56 -13.09 -3.48 -0.28
C TYR A 56 -11.94 -2.84 0.49
N GLU A 57 -11.99 -2.93 1.82
CA GLU A 57 -10.84 -2.66 2.68
C GLU A 57 -10.01 -3.95 2.82
N TYR A 58 -8.69 -3.84 2.71
CA TYR A 58 -7.78 -4.98 2.78
C TYR A 58 -6.77 -4.82 3.89
N THR A 59 -6.56 -5.87 4.69
CA THR A 59 -5.38 -5.98 5.56
C THR A 59 -4.37 -6.88 4.87
N LEU A 60 -3.19 -6.37 4.57
CA LEU A 60 -2.14 -7.04 3.79
C LEU A 60 -0.86 -7.19 4.59
N LEU A 61 -0.22 -8.35 4.50
CA LEU A 61 1.18 -8.54 4.85
C LEU A 61 2.02 -8.30 3.61
N ILE A 62 2.83 -7.24 3.63
CA ILE A 62 3.74 -6.89 2.54
C ILE A 62 5.20 -7.07 2.95
N LYS A 63 6.04 -7.40 1.97
CA LYS A 63 7.49 -7.43 2.08
C LYS A 63 8.08 -6.22 1.38
N ASN A 64 8.72 -5.36 2.16
CA ASN A 64 9.49 -4.24 1.64
C ASN A 64 10.95 -4.64 1.52
N THR A 65 11.50 -4.54 0.31
CA THR A 65 12.91 -4.83 0.03
C THR A 65 13.57 -3.56 -0.47
N ALA A 66 14.71 -3.20 0.12
CA ALA A 66 15.52 -2.08 -0.38
C ALA A 66 16.13 -2.44 -1.73
N VAL A 67 15.95 -1.58 -2.71
CA VAL A 67 16.51 -1.73 -4.05
C VAL A 67 17.83 -0.98 -4.11
N ALA A 68 18.93 -1.69 -4.38
CA ALA A 68 20.23 -1.06 -4.55
C ALA A 68 20.32 -0.41 -5.93
N ARG A 69 20.60 0.90 -5.96
CA ARG A 69 20.64 1.73 -7.19
C ARG A 69 19.31 1.71 -7.96
N PRO A 70 18.22 2.24 -7.38
CA PRO A 70 16.98 2.42 -8.13
C PRO A 70 17.23 3.38 -9.31
N PRO A 71 16.50 3.22 -10.44
CA PRO A 71 16.38 4.27 -11.44
C PRO A 71 16.02 5.62 -10.79
N ALA A 72 16.43 6.74 -11.41
CA ALA A 72 16.27 8.08 -10.83
C ALA A 72 14.83 8.40 -10.39
N ASP A 73 13.83 7.88 -11.12
CA ASP A 73 12.41 8.15 -10.89
C ASP A 73 11.66 6.99 -10.19
N ALA A 74 12.40 5.98 -9.70
CA ALA A 74 11.82 4.80 -9.07
C ALA A 74 12.02 4.81 -7.54
N SER A 75 11.05 4.23 -6.82
CA SER A 75 11.17 4.03 -5.38
C SER A 75 12.42 3.20 -5.04
N SER A 76 13.15 3.62 -4.01
CA SER A 76 14.24 2.84 -3.40
C SER A 76 13.74 1.62 -2.61
N VAL A 77 12.41 1.45 -2.52
CA VAL A 77 11.74 0.34 -1.83
C VAL A 77 10.75 -0.34 -2.77
N GLN A 78 10.93 -1.64 -2.96
CA GLN A 78 9.97 -2.51 -3.65
C GLN A 78 9.08 -3.19 -2.62
N SER A 79 7.76 -3.07 -2.79
CA SER A 79 6.76 -3.74 -1.96
C SER A 79 6.13 -4.89 -2.72
N LYS A 80 6.17 -6.09 -2.14
CA LYS A 80 5.54 -7.29 -2.68
C LYS A 80 4.51 -7.83 -1.71
N LEU A 81 3.34 -8.21 -2.22
CA LEU A 81 2.33 -8.89 -1.43
C LEU A 81 2.85 -10.26 -1.01
N ILE A 82 2.79 -10.55 0.29
CA ILE A 82 3.06 -11.87 0.83
C ILE A 82 1.74 -12.60 1.09
N GLN A 83 0.78 -11.92 1.72
CA GLN A 83 -0.50 -12.51 2.07
C GLN A 83 -1.58 -11.43 2.25
N VAL A 84 -2.80 -11.74 1.81
CA VAL A 84 -4.01 -11.00 2.22
C VAL A 84 -4.48 -11.60 3.55
N ILE A 85 -4.39 -10.82 4.61
CA ILE A 85 -4.84 -11.22 5.96
C ILE A 85 -6.36 -11.11 6.04
N GLU A 86 -6.92 -10.03 5.52
CA GLU A 86 -8.36 -9.77 5.55
C GLU A 86 -8.78 -9.01 4.29
N LYS A 87 -9.97 -9.33 3.78
CA LYS A 87 -10.67 -8.59 2.73
C LYS A 87 -12.10 -8.36 3.22
N LYS A 88 -12.45 -7.11 3.47
CA LYS A 88 -13.75 -6.72 4.00
C LYS A 88 -14.46 -5.81 3.01
N ARG A 89 -15.66 -6.19 2.59
CA ARG A 89 -16.49 -5.32 1.75
C ARG A 89 -17.02 -4.16 2.61
N THR A 90 -16.88 -2.93 2.11
CA THR A 90 -17.35 -1.73 2.80
C THR A 90 -18.69 -1.24 2.26
N GLN A 91 -19.06 -1.58 1.02
CA GLN A 91 -20.41 -1.38 0.49
C GLN A 91 -21.34 -2.57 0.79
N PRO A 92 -22.60 -2.32 1.20
CA PRO A 92 -23.63 -3.35 1.40
C PRO A 92 -24.16 -3.95 0.08
#